data_AF-A0A6A8LRZ8-F1
#
_entry.id   AF-A0A6A8LRZ8-F1
#
_cell.length_a   1.000
_cell.length_b   1.000
_cell.length_c   1.000
_cell.angle_alpha   90.00
_cell.angle_beta   90.00
_cell.angle_gamma   90.00
#
_symmetry.space_group_name_H-M   'P 1'
#
loop_
_entity.id
_entity.type
_entity.pdbx_description
1 polymer ?
#
loop_
_entity_poly.entity_id
_entity_poly.type
_entity_poly.pdbx_seq_one_letter_code
_entity_poly.pdbx_strand_id
1 'polypeptide(L)'
;MNSSLIEKFWTDFCNNHGISKSSHYEAYSFGDPESADYIADLVKNGIKTATSSALELYEENERIPQVGDYNVILDSQNLPI
;
A
#
# COMPACT_ATOMS: atom_id res chain seq x y z
N MET A 1 4.18 -3.89 -13.07
CA MET A 1 3.30 -3.14 -12.17
C MET A 1 2.18 -2.52 -13.01
N ASN A 2 0.91 -2.79 -12.70
CA ASN A 2 -0.23 -2.28 -13.47
C ASN A 2 -0.62 -0.87 -13.01
N SER A 3 0.23 0.12 -13.30
CA SER A 3 0.12 1.48 -12.76
C SER A 3 -1.25 2.14 -12.99
N SER A 4 -1.91 1.87 -14.13
CA SER A 4 -3.24 2.42 -14.42
C SER A 4 -4.35 1.90 -13.49
N LEU A 5 -4.25 0.66 -13.02
CA LEU A 5 -5.23 0.09 -12.07
C LEU A 5 -5.01 0.65 -10.67
N ILE A 6 -3.75 0.84 -10.28
CA ILE A 6 -3.37 1.44 -8.98
C ILE A 6 -3.85 2.89 -8.92
N GLU A 7 -3.57 3.70 -9.97
CA GLU A 7 -4.01 5.09 -10.07
C GLU A 7 -5.53 5.21 -10.02
N LYS A 8 -6.25 4.30 -10.70
CA LYS A 8 -7.70 4.26 -10.66
C LYS A 8 -8.22 3.94 -9.26
N PHE A 9 -7.67 2.93 -8.61
CA PHE A 9 -8.06 2.51 -7.26
C PHE A 9 -7.87 3.66 -6.26
N TRP A 10 -6.70 4.31 -6.29
CA TRP A 10 -6.40 5.48 -5.47
C TRP A 10 -7.35 6.65 -5.76
N THR A 11 -7.61 6.94 -7.03
CA THR A 11 -8.51 8.01 -7.45
C THR A 11 -9.94 7.77 -6.96
N ASP A 12 -10.45 6.54 -7.04
CA ASP A 12 -11.78 6.18 -6.56
C ASP A 12 -11.87 6.35 -5.03
N PHE A 13 -10.86 5.88 -4.29
CA PHE A 13 -10.78 6.09 -2.84
C PHE A 13 -10.79 7.58 -2.48
N CYS A 14 -10.00 8.40 -3.16
CA CYS A 14 -9.93 9.85 -2.94
C CYS A 14 -11.27 10.53 -3.18
N ASN A 15 -11.93 10.22 -4.31
CA ASN A 15 -13.23 10.81 -4.64
C ASN A 15 -14.30 10.46 -3.59
N ASN A 16 -14.28 9.23 -3.08
CA ASN A 16 -15.28 8.74 -2.13
C ASN A 16 -15.11 9.31 -0.71
N HIS A 17 -13.88 9.70 -0.34
CA HIS A 17 -13.54 10.16 1.01
C HIS A 17 -13.17 11.65 1.08
N GLY A 18 -13.23 12.37 -0.04
CA GLY A 18 -12.87 13.79 -0.10
C GLY A 18 -11.38 14.05 0.14
N ILE A 19 -10.52 13.09 -0.20
CA ILE A 19 -9.06 13.21 -0.07
C ILE A 19 -8.48 13.79 -1.37
N SER A 20 -7.42 14.60 -1.25
CA SER A 20 -6.72 15.09 -2.43
C SER A 20 -6.05 13.94 -3.18
N LYS A 21 -6.23 13.88 -4.50
CA LYS A 21 -5.53 12.91 -5.35
C LYS A 21 -4.02 13.09 -5.35
N SER A 22 -3.55 14.30 -4.98
CA SER A 22 -2.14 14.63 -4.83
C SER A 22 -1.57 14.24 -3.46
N SER A 23 -2.40 13.75 -2.54
CA SER A 23 -1.90 13.22 -1.26
C SER A 23 -0.96 12.06 -1.55
N HIS A 24 0.13 12.00 -0.78
CA HIS A 24 1.13 10.96 -0.93
C HIS A 24 0.52 9.59 -0.58
N TYR A 25 0.84 8.60 -1.40
CA TYR A 25 0.56 7.20 -1.15
C TYR A 25 1.67 6.35 -1.76
N GLU A 26 1.85 5.15 -1.23
CA GLU A 26 2.69 4.12 -1.82
C GLU A 26 1.86 2.90 -2.22
N ALA A 27 2.36 2.10 -3.16
CA ALA A 27 1.71 0.87 -3.58
C ALA A 27 2.70 -0.29 -3.54
N TYR A 28 2.40 -1.32 -2.74
CA TYR A 28 3.28 -2.46 -2.56
C TYR A 28 2.52 -3.73 -2.12
N SER A 29 3.13 -4.88 -2.37
CA SER A 29 2.72 -6.17 -1.80
C SER A 29 3.51 -6.47 -0.53
N PHE A 30 2.89 -7.19 0.41
CA PHE A 30 3.58 -7.63 1.61
C PHE A 30 4.33 -8.94 1.37
N GLY A 31 5.43 -9.14 2.11
CA GLY A 31 6.13 -10.41 2.16
C GLY A 31 6.83 -10.77 0.85
N ASP A 32 7.02 -12.06 0.65
CA ASP A 32 7.54 -12.64 -0.59
C ASP A 32 6.39 -13.01 -1.56
N PRO A 33 6.68 -13.35 -2.83
CA PRO A 33 5.65 -13.69 -3.80
C PRO A 33 4.72 -14.85 -3.38
N GLU A 34 5.19 -15.77 -2.53
CA GLU A 34 4.39 -16.93 -2.08
C GLU A 34 3.40 -16.56 -0.96
N SER A 35 3.72 -15.53 -0.18
CA SER A 35 2.91 -15.06 0.96
C SER A 35 2.08 -13.81 0.67
N ALA A 36 2.32 -13.12 -0.45
CA ALA A 36 1.67 -11.84 -0.77
C ALA A 36 0.15 -11.88 -0.69
N ASP A 37 -0.51 -12.84 -1.34
CA ASP A 37 -1.98 -12.94 -1.37
C ASP A 37 -2.55 -13.19 0.04
N TYR A 38 -1.94 -14.12 0.76
CA TYR A 38 -2.38 -14.45 2.12
C TYR A 38 -2.27 -13.25 3.06
N ILE A 39 -1.15 -12.51 3.01
CA ILE A 39 -0.96 -11.34 3.87
C ILE A 39 -1.88 -10.20 3.45
N ALA A 40 -2.08 -9.98 2.14
CA ALA A 40 -3.03 -9.00 1.63
C ALA A 40 -4.46 -9.28 2.14
N ASP A 41 -4.90 -10.54 2.12
CA ASP A 41 -6.20 -10.95 2.67
C ASP A 41 -6.31 -10.69 4.18
N LEU A 42 -5.24 -10.89 4.95
CA LEU A 42 -5.25 -10.54 6.38
C LEU A 42 -5.45 -9.03 6.61
N VAL A 43 -4.86 -8.18 5.77
CA VAL A 43 -5.05 -6.72 5.84
C VAL A 43 -6.47 -6.34 5.43
N LYS A 44 -6.95 -6.88 4.31
CA LYS A 44 -8.30 -6.65 3.79
C LYS A 44 -9.40 -7.01 4.79
N ASN A 45 -9.21 -8.12 5.51
CA ASN A 45 -10.14 -8.58 6.53
C ASN A 45 -9.95 -7.90 7.91
N GLY A 46 -9.05 -6.92 8.03
CA GLY A 46 -8.79 -6.20 9.27
C GLY A 46 -8.13 -7.03 10.37
N ILE A 47 -7.57 -8.20 10.03
CA ILE A 47 -6.87 -9.10 10.98
C ILE A 47 -5.45 -8.60 11.20
N LYS A 48 -4.74 -8.23 10.12
CA LYS A 48 -3.43 -7.59 10.20
C LYS A 48 -3.59 -6.08 10.16
N THR A 49 -3.30 -5.43 11.29
CA THR A 49 -3.45 -3.98 11.47
C THR A 49 -2.14 -3.25 11.74
N ALA A 50 -1.01 -3.97 11.72
CA ALA A 50 0.32 -3.42 11.95
C ALA A 50 1.35 -4.01 10.99
N THR A 51 2.39 -3.24 10.70
CA THR A 51 3.56 -3.66 9.93
C THR A 51 4.82 -3.00 10.46
N SER A 52 5.98 -3.54 10.10
CA SER A 52 7.30 -3.01 10.44
C SER A 52 8.27 -3.28 9.29
N SER A 53 9.20 -2.35 9.08
CA SER A 53 10.33 -2.47 8.17
C SER A 53 11.63 -2.26 8.94
N ALA A 54 12.76 -2.73 8.39
CA ALA A 54 14.05 -2.49 8.99
C ALA A 54 14.47 -1.03 8.72
N LEU A 55 14.63 -0.24 9.78
CA LEU A 55 14.97 1.18 9.67
C LEU A 55 16.28 1.43 8.91
N GLU A 56 17.24 0.51 9.03
CA GLU A 56 18.53 0.57 8.34
C GLU A 56 18.45 0.44 6.82
N LEU A 57 17.32 -0.02 6.27
CA LEU A 57 17.12 -0.15 4.83
C LEU A 57 16.61 1.15 4.18
N TYR A 58 16.25 2.16 4.97
CA TYR A 58 15.87 3.47 4.42
C TYR A 58 17.13 4.27 4.09
N GLU A 59 17.17 4.83 2.88
CA GLU A 59 18.24 5.75 2.50
C GLU A 59 18.14 7.07 3.30
N GLU A 60 19.26 7.79 3.49
CA GLU A 60 19.30 9.02 4.31
C GLU A 60 18.29 10.09 3.88
N ASN A 61 17.94 10.13 2.59
CA ASN A 61 16.98 11.08 2.01
C ASN A 61 15.63 10.44 1.66
N GLU A 62 15.42 9.18 2.03
CA GLU A 62 14.16 8.50 1.82
C GLU A 62 13.14 8.90 2.88
N ARG A 63 11.90 9.13 2.44
CA ARG A 63 10.82 9.47 3.34
C ARG A 63 10.41 8.21 4.11
N ILE A 64 10.66 8.19 5.42
CA ILE A 64 10.12 7.13 6.29
C ILE A 64 8.59 7.28 6.43
N PRO A 65 7.83 6.19 6.62
CA PRO A 65 6.39 6.23 6.81
C PRO A 65 5.98 7.17 7.96
N GLN A 66 4.98 8.01 7.71
CA GLN A 66 4.44 8.98 8.64
C GLN A 66 3.01 8.63 9.05
N VAL A 67 2.60 9.13 10.21
CA VAL A 67 1.19 9.07 10.64
C VAL A 67 0.33 9.81 9.62
N GLY A 68 -0.73 9.14 9.15
CA GLY A 68 -1.65 9.69 8.15
C GLY A 68 -1.33 9.31 6.69
N ASP A 69 -0.26 8.57 6.45
CA ASP A 69 0.04 8.04 5.12
C ASP A 69 -0.97 6.97 4.68
N TYR A 70 -1.18 6.93 3.37
CA TYR A 70 -2.00 5.91 2.72
C TYR A 70 -1.12 4.94 1.96
N ASN A 71 -1.52 3.67 1.95
CA ASN A 71 -0.88 2.62 1.16
C ASN A 71 -1.95 1.86 0.37
N VAL A 72 -1.68 1.62 -0.91
CA VAL A 72 -2.45 0.69 -1.74
C VAL A 72 -1.79 -0.68 -1.63
N ILE A 73 -2.50 -1.63 -1.02
CA ILE A 73 -1.98 -2.99 -0.86
C ILE A 73 -2.22 -3.79 -2.14
N LEU A 74 -1.19 -4.49 -2.59
CA LEU A 74 -1.20 -5.29 -3.81
C LEU A 74 -1.14 -6.79 -3.51
N ASP A 75 -1.79 -7.58 -4.35
CA ASP A 75 -1.62 -9.04 -4.40
C ASP A 75 -0.31 -9.46 -5.12
N SER A 76 -0.06 -10.76 -5.20
CA SER A 76 1.08 -11.37 -5.92
C SER A 76 1.10 -11.04 -7.41
N GLN A 77 -0.03 -10.68 -8.00
CA GLN A 77 -0.18 -10.28 -9.40
C GLN A 77 -0.01 -8.76 -9.60
N ASN A 78 0.36 -8.02 -8.56
CA ASN A 78 0.46 -6.56 -8.55
C ASN A 78 -0.86 -5.86 -8.88
N LEU A 79 -1.99 -6.43 -8.44
CA LEU A 79 -3.32 -5.83 -8.52
C LEU A 79 -3.73 -5.30 -7.14
N PRO A 80 -4.39 -4.12 -7.07
CA PRO A 80 -4.91 -3.59 -5.81
C PRO A 80 -6.08 -4.44 -5.30
N ILE A 81 -6.15 -4.64 -3.97
CA ILE A 81 -7.12 -5.53 -3.29
C ILE A 81 -8.07 -4.84 -2.31
#